data_AF-A0A2P5WHS4-F1
#
_entry.id   AF-A0A2P5WHS4-F1
#
_cell.length_a   1.000
_cell.length_b   1.000
_cell.length_c   1.000
_cell.angle_alpha   90.00
_cell.angle_beta   90.00
_cell.angle_gamma   90.00
#
_symmetry.space_group_name_H-M   'P 1'
#
loop_
_entity.id
_entity.type
_entity.pdbx_description
1 polymer ?
#
loop_
_entity_poly.entity_id
_entity_poly.type
_entity_poly.pdbx_seq_one_letter_code
_entity_poly.pdbx_strand_id
1 'polypeptide(L)'
;MKKTMKVRRKREKVRALKGLSQLTETFIRHLYAKGYFKEASFVEDNKLDFGYFENSYGRDFIKFAAYNFGKDHQDIAKWLPGSHLKKVVLYGCASLDKNNVFAAKRLRKFFKIQENTVCSRCMLKDSCGYANKSVWGIGTNNLLLVDVMKVITLYALDLVPAKLTVPDEIIDTIARKTSIAFSGDMKVVLYREAHV
;
A
#
# COMPACT_ATOMS: atom_id res chain seq x y z
N MET A 1 3.97 -36.98 -12.97
CA MET A 1 3.56 -35.71 -12.31
C MET A 1 4.69 -34.69 -12.42
N LYS A 2 4.54 -33.66 -13.26
CA LYS A 2 5.56 -32.60 -13.42
C LYS A 2 5.37 -31.56 -12.32
N LYS A 3 6.30 -31.51 -11.35
CA LYS A 3 6.36 -30.42 -10.35
C LYS A 3 6.79 -29.14 -11.07
N THR A 4 5.88 -28.19 -11.21
CA THR A 4 6.18 -26.87 -11.77
C THR A 4 7.10 -26.13 -10.81
N MET A 5 8.39 -26.04 -11.16
CA MET A 5 9.36 -25.24 -10.41
C MET A 5 8.92 -23.78 -10.42
N LYS A 6 8.64 -23.25 -9.24
CA LYS A 6 8.30 -21.85 -9.01
C LYS A 6 9.47 -21.01 -9.52
N VAL A 7 9.26 -20.30 -10.64
CA VAL A 7 10.26 -19.44 -11.27
C VAL A 7 10.83 -18.51 -10.20
N ARG A 8 12.11 -18.71 -9.89
CA ARG A 8 12.88 -17.90 -8.95
C ARG A 8 12.90 -16.49 -9.53
N ARG A 9 12.19 -15.57 -8.86
CA ARG A 9 12.07 -14.16 -9.24
C ARG A 9 13.48 -13.64 -9.52
N LYS A 10 13.76 -13.33 -10.79
CA LYS A 10 15.06 -12.80 -11.26
C LYS A 10 15.39 -11.62 -10.33
N ARG A 11 16.51 -11.69 -9.61
CA ARG A 11 16.95 -10.62 -8.70
C ARG A 11 17.15 -9.36 -9.54
N GLU A 12 16.13 -8.52 -9.63
CA GLU A 12 16.27 -7.13 -10.02
C GLU A 12 17.38 -6.53 -9.16
N LYS A 13 18.25 -5.72 -9.75
CA LYS A 13 19.28 -4.97 -9.03
C LYS A 13 18.63 -4.36 -7.79
N VAL A 14 19.09 -4.80 -6.61
CA VAL A 14 18.51 -4.39 -5.34
C VAL A 14 18.85 -2.91 -5.16
N ARG A 15 17.90 -2.04 -5.51
CA ARG A 15 17.95 -0.64 -5.15
C ARG A 15 18.01 -0.58 -3.63
N ALA A 16 18.92 0.22 -3.08
CA ALA A 16 18.94 0.51 -1.66
C ALA A 16 17.58 1.09 -1.26
N LEU A 17 16.89 0.43 -0.32
CA LEU A 17 15.58 0.85 0.12
C LEU A 17 15.72 2.15 0.91
N LYS A 18 14.87 3.14 0.62
CA LYS A 18 14.80 4.36 1.43
C LYS A 18 14.44 4.02 2.88
N GLY A 19 14.98 4.78 3.85
CA GLY A 19 14.62 4.67 5.26
C GLY A 19 13.09 4.78 5.48
N LEU A 20 12.60 4.16 6.56
CA LEU A 20 11.19 4.26 6.93
C LEU A 20 10.92 5.65 7.50
N SER A 21 9.76 6.22 7.19
CA SER A 21 9.33 7.46 7.85
C SER A 21 8.82 7.17 9.25
N GLN A 22 8.85 8.18 10.14
CA GLN A 22 8.30 8.08 11.50
C GLN A 22 6.83 7.59 11.51
N LEU A 23 6.05 8.01 10.51
CA LEU A 23 4.66 7.55 10.34
C LEU A 23 4.59 6.05 10.03
N THR A 24 5.43 5.58 9.09
CA THR A 24 5.52 4.17 8.75
C THR A 24 5.95 3.34 9.97
N GLU A 25 6.92 3.83 10.75
CA GLU A 25 7.34 3.16 11.99
C GLU A 25 6.23 3.07 13.02
N THR A 26 5.47 4.16 13.21
CA THR A 26 4.31 4.19 14.12
C THR A 26 3.27 3.16 13.71
N PHE A 27 2.96 3.08 12.41
CA PHE A 27 2.04 2.07 11.90
C PHE A 27 2.55 0.64 12.07
N ILE A 28 3.85 0.39 11.87
CA ILE A 28 4.46 -0.92 12.12
C ILE A 28 4.32 -1.31 13.60
N ARG A 29 4.59 -0.39 14.53
CA ARG A 29 4.38 -0.62 15.98
C ARG A 29 2.92 -0.95 16.29
N HIS A 30 1.98 -0.26 15.64
CA HIS A 30 0.55 -0.56 15.80
C HIS A 30 0.19 -1.96 15.31
N LEU A 31 0.63 -2.33 14.10
CA LEU A 31 0.43 -3.67 13.54
C LEU A 31 1.04 -4.76 14.44
N TYR A 32 2.21 -4.49 15.01
CA TYR A 32 2.87 -5.34 15.99
C TYR A 32 2.05 -5.53 17.26
N ALA A 33 1.61 -4.44 17.90
CA ALA A 33 0.78 -4.48 19.10
C ALA A 33 -0.58 -5.18 18.88
N LYS A 34 -1.09 -5.17 17.64
CA LYS A 34 -2.31 -5.89 17.24
C LYS A 34 -2.09 -7.33 16.81
N GLY A 35 -0.86 -7.84 16.84
CA GLY A 35 -0.55 -9.24 16.56
C GLY A 35 -0.46 -9.60 15.08
N TYR A 36 -0.36 -8.62 14.17
CA TYR A 36 -0.23 -8.90 12.73
C TYR A 36 1.12 -9.52 12.32
N PHE A 37 2.09 -9.57 13.23
CA PHE A 37 3.41 -10.18 13.02
C PHE A 37 3.59 -11.52 13.75
N LYS A 38 2.54 -12.13 14.30
CA LYS A 38 2.63 -13.38 15.08
C LYS A 38 3.25 -14.57 14.32
N GLU A 39 3.17 -14.57 12.99
CA GLU A 39 3.74 -15.61 12.11
C GLU A 39 5.12 -15.22 11.55
N ALA A 40 5.64 -14.04 11.92
CA ALA A 40 6.92 -13.57 11.44
C ALA A 40 8.07 -14.18 12.26
N SER A 41 8.99 -14.85 11.57
CA SER A 41 10.13 -15.52 12.19
C SER A 41 11.14 -14.57 12.85
N PHE A 42 11.02 -13.26 12.62
CA PHE A 42 11.93 -12.24 13.17
C PHE A 42 11.44 -11.61 14.48
N VAL A 43 10.27 -12.01 14.97
CA VAL A 43 9.82 -11.62 16.31
C VAL A 43 10.40 -12.62 17.31
N GLU A 44 11.71 -12.54 17.52
CA GLU A 44 12.37 -13.25 18.62
C GLU A 44 12.07 -12.50 19.94
N ASP A 45 11.79 -13.25 21.01
CA ASP A 45 11.55 -12.73 22.37
C ASP A 45 10.47 -11.64 22.52
N ASN A 46 9.44 -11.65 21.65
CA ASN A 46 8.41 -10.60 21.62
C ASN A 46 8.99 -9.17 21.53
N LYS A 47 10.09 -9.00 20.78
CA LYS A 47 10.66 -7.69 20.50
C LYS A 47 10.51 -7.32 19.04
N LEU A 48 10.05 -6.09 18.80
CA LEU A 48 10.05 -5.49 17.46
C LEU A 48 11.41 -4.83 17.21
N ASP A 49 12.21 -5.43 16.34
CA ASP A 49 13.45 -4.84 15.83
C ASP A 49 13.25 -4.31 14.40
N PHE A 50 13.54 -3.03 14.21
CA PHE A 50 13.40 -2.36 12.91
C PHE A 50 14.50 -2.74 11.92
N GLY A 51 15.64 -3.27 12.38
CA GLY A 51 16.73 -3.74 11.52
C GLY A 51 16.28 -4.83 10.53
N TYR A 52 15.28 -5.63 10.88
CA TYR A 52 14.70 -6.63 9.97
C TYR A 52 14.04 -6.01 8.72
N PHE A 53 13.66 -4.73 8.76
CA PHE A 53 12.96 -4.04 7.67
C PHE A 53 13.90 -3.28 6.71
N GLU A 54 15.21 -3.44 6.86
CA GLU A 54 16.21 -2.87 5.94
C GLU A 54 16.29 -3.60 4.59
N ASN A 55 15.68 -4.78 4.48
CA ASN A 55 15.63 -5.57 3.26
C ASN A 55 14.17 -5.78 2.77
N SER A 56 14.02 -6.20 1.51
CA SER A 56 12.71 -6.38 0.88
C SER A 56 11.90 -7.51 1.51
N TYR A 57 12.54 -8.52 2.11
CA TYR A 57 11.86 -9.63 2.75
C TYR A 57 11.13 -9.17 4.02
N GLY A 58 11.80 -8.42 4.91
CA GLY A 58 11.14 -7.83 6.08
C GLY A 58 10.04 -6.85 5.71
N ARG A 59 10.24 -6.02 4.67
CA ARG A 59 9.19 -5.11 4.18
C ARG A 59 7.99 -5.84 3.58
N ASP A 60 8.20 -7.01 2.98
CA ASP A 60 7.10 -7.84 2.49
C ASP A 60 6.20 -8.32 3.65
N PHE A 61 6.73 -8.60 4.85
CA PHE A 61 5.90 -8.88 6.02
C PHE A 61 5.03 -7.68 6.42
N ILE A 62 5.62 -6.47 6.49
CA ILE A 62 4.85 -5.25 6.79
C ILE A 62 3.74 -5.05 5.76
N LYS A 63 4.05 -5.28 4.47
CA LYS A 63 3.10 -5.21 3.38
C LYS A 63 1.91 -6.16 3.58
N PHE A 64 2.15 -7.42 3.91
CA PHE A 64 1.07 -8.38 4.15
C PHE A 64 0.28 -8.07 5.43
N ALA A 65 0.96 -7.65 6.51
CA ALA A 65 0.32 -7.19 7.74
C ALA A 65 -0.64 -6.01 7.48
N ALA A 66 -0.19 -5.00 6.72
CA ALA A 66 -1.02 -3.86 6.32
C ALA A 66 -2.25 -4.28 5.49
N TYR A 67 -2.10 -5.27 4.61
CA TYR A 67 -3.24 -5.76 3.81
C TYR A 67 -4.28 -6.46 4.67
N ASN A 68 -3.84 -7.25 5.66
CA ASN A 68 -4.76 -7.91 6.58
C ASN A 68 -5.44 -6.90 7.51
N PHE A 69 -4.69 -5.93 8.04
CA PHE A 69 -5.28 -4.79 8.75
C PHE A 69 -6.37 -4.10 7.92
N GLY A 70 -6.12 -3.88 6.62
CA GLY A 70 -7.10 -3.28 5.73
C GLY A 70 -8.35 -4.14 5.47
N LYS A 71 -8.28 -5.46 5.67
CA LYS A 71 -9.46 -6.34 5.59
C LYS A 71 -10.27 -6.29 6.89
N ASP A 72 -9.57 -6.30 8.03
CA ASP A 72 -10.18 -6.41 9.35
C ASP A 72 -10.84 -5.10 9.79
N HIS A 73 -10.35 -3.96 9.30
CA HIS A 73 -10.77 -2.62 9.74
C HIS A 73 -11.43 -1.79 8.63
N GLN A 74 -12.25 -2.41 7.79
CA GLN A 74 -12.96 -1.75 6.69
C GLN A 74 -13.76 -0.52 7.12
N ASP A 75 -14.21 -0.47 8.38
CA ASP A 75 -14.92 0.67 8.99
C ASP A 75 -14.10 1.97 9.00
N ILE A 76 -12.76 1.88 8.94
CA ILE A 76 -11.87 3.05 8.88
C ILE A 76 -11.91 3.73 7.51
N ALA A 77 -12.27 3.01 6.45
CA ALA A 77 -12.21 3.52 5.07
C ALA A 77 -12.95 4.85 4.89
N LYS A 78 -14.07 5.05 5.58
CA LYS A 78 -14.91 6.26 5.50
C LYS A 78 -14.23 7.52 6.03
N TRP A 79 -13.19 7.38 6.84
CA TRP A 79 -12.47 8.50 7.44
C TRP A 79 -11.23 8.93 6.65
N LEU A 80 -10.93 8.24 5.55
CA LEU A 80 -9.76 8.55 4.75
C LEU A 80 -10.00 9.78 3.87
N PRO A 81 -8.99 10.68 3.72
CA PRO A 81 -9.11 11.86 2.87
C PRO A 81 -9.19 11.44 1.40
N GLY A 82 -10.41 11.44 0.84
CA GLY A 82 -10.67 11.00 -0.53
C GLY A 82 -9.89 11.77 -1.59
N SER A 83 -9.65 13.07 -1.40
CA SER A 83 -8.85 13.91 -2.30
C SER A 83 -7.40 13.44 -2.42
N HIS A 84 -6.77 13.05 -1.31
CA HIS A 84 -5.40 12.55 -1.28
C HIS A 84 -5.31 11.16 -1.93
N LEU A 85 -6.25 10.26 -1.61
CA LEU A 85 -6.33 8.96 -2.24
C LEU A 85 -6.50 9.09 -3.76
N LYS A 86 -7.35 10.02 -4.20
CA LYS A 86 -7.57 10.31 -5.63
C LYS A 86 -6.26 10.71 -6.31
N LYS A 87 -5.46 11.58 -5.69
CA LYS A 87 -4.16 12.01 -6.21
C LYS A 87 -3.17 10.85 -6.34
N VAL A 88 -3.07 9.99 -5.33
CA VAL A 88 -2.21 8.80 -5.35
C VAL A 88 -2.61 7.85 -6.49
N VAL A 89 -3.91 7.58 -6.68
CA VAL A 89 -4.34 6.63 -7.72
C VAL A 89 -4.30 7.21 -9.14
N LEU A 90 -4.32 8.54 -9.28
CA LEU A 90 -4.12 9.23 -10.57
C LEU A 90 -2.67 9.15 -11.06
N TYR A 91 -1.70 9.03 -10.15
CA TYR A 91 -0.29 8.95 -10.51
C TYR A 91 0.04 7.69 -11.33
N GLY A 92 -0.59 6.55 -11.01
CA GLY A 92 -0.36 5.31 -11.75
C GLY A 92 -0.47 4.07 -10.86
N CYS A 93 0.06 2.95 -11.35
CA CYS A 93 0.18 1.73 -10.54
C CYS A 93 1.52 1.75 -9.80
N ALA A 94 1.52 1.34 -8.53
CA ALA A 94 2.72 1.22 -7.71
C ALA A 94 3.50 -0.09 -7.96
N SER A 95 2.90 -1.07 -8.64
CA SER A 95 3.46 -2.41 -8.87
C SER A 95 2.88 -3.03 -10.14
N LEU A 96 3.54 -4.09 -10.62
CA LEU A 96 3.07 -4.97 -11.69
C LEU A 96 2.31 -6.20 -11.17
N ASP A 97 2.31 -6.43 -9.85
CA ASP A 97 1.56 -7.54 -9.24
C ASP A 97 0.05 -7.38 -9.46
N LYS A 98 -0.60 -8.46 -9.89
CA LYS A 98 -2.03 -8.47 -10.24
C LYS A 98 -2.91 -7.90 -9.11
N ASN A 99 -2.63 -8.26 -7.85
CA ASN A 99 -3.47 -7.85 -6.73
C ASN A 99 -3.35 -6.36 -6.45
N ASN A 100 -2.14 -5.81 -6.56
CA ASN A 100 -1.87 -4.39 -6.40
C ASN A 100 -2.40 -3.56 -7.57
N VAL A 101 -2.22 -4.04 -8.81
CA VAL A 101 -2.77 -3.40 -10.00
C VAL A 101 -4.29 -3.34 -9.92
N PHE A 102 -4.93 -4.45 -9.52
CA PHE A 102 -6.39 -4.50 -9.42
C PHE A 102 -6.91 -3.59 -8.30
N ALA A 103 -6.19 -3.49 -7.18
CA ALA A 103 -6.54 -2.55 -6.11
C ALA A 103 -6.51 -1.10 -6.61
N ALA A 104 -5.43 -0.67 -7.26
CA ALA A 104 -5.33 0.68 -7.83
C ALA A 104 -6.47 0.98 -8.81
N LYS A 105 -6.78 0.03 -9.70
CA LYS A 105 -7.86 0.18 -10.67
C LYS A 105 -9.25 0.20 -10.03
N ARG A 106 -9.50 -0.60 -8.98
CA ARG A 106 -10.77 -0.55 -8.23
C ARG A 106 -10.95 0.79 -7.52
N LEU A 107 -9.89 1.34 -6.92
CA LEU A 107 -9.94 2.68 -6.35
C LEU A 107 -10.23 3.76 -7.40
N ARG A 108 -9.62 3.67 -8.59
CA ARG A 108 -9.95 4.59 -9.70
C ARG A 108 -11.41 4.49 -10.12
N LYS A 109 -11.96 3.27 -10.17
CA LYS A 109 -13.37 3.06 -10.45
C LYS A 109 -14.27 3.69 -9.37
N PHE A 110 -13.92 3.53 -8.08
CA PHE A 110 -14.61 4.20 -6.97
C PHE A 110 -14.62 5.73 -7.15
N PHE A 111 -13.48 6.33 -7.54
CA PHE A 111 -13.37 7.76 -7.81
C PHE A 111 -13.88 8.20 -9.20
N LYS A 112 -14.53 7.30 -9.96
CA LYS A 112 -15.02 7.56 -11.33
C LYS A 112 -13.92 8.08 -12.29
N ILE A 113 -12.69 7.64 -12.10
CA ILE A 113 -11.54 7.95 -12.95
C ILE A 113 -11.50 6.96 -14.12
N GLN A 114 -11.36 7.47 -15.35
CA GLN A 114 -11.20 6.62 -16.52
C GLN A 114 -9.83 5.95 -16.55
N GLU A 115 -9.83 4.63 -16.69
CA GLU A 115 -8.61 3.83 -16.56
C GLU A 115 -7.61 4.08 -17.70
N ASN A 116 -8.11 4.30 -18.92
CA ASN A 116 -7.29 4.63 -20.09
C ASN A 116 -6.49 5.93 -19.89
N THR A 117 -7.06 6.95 -19.26
CA THR A 117 -6.40 8.23 -19.00
C THR A 117 -5.22 8.07 -18.04
N VAL A 118 -5.33 7.21 -17.03
CA VAL A 118 -4.23 6.96 -16.09
C VAL A 118 -3.21 5.99 -16.70
N CYS A 119 -3.67 4.89 -17.31
CA CYS A 119 -2.77 3.90 -17.89
C CYS A 119 -1.95 4.46 -19.06
N SER A 120 -2.48 5.40 -19.85
CA SER A 120 -1.74 6.02 -20.96
C SER A 120 -0.50 6.79 -20.50
N ARG A 121 -0.52 7.33 -19.27
CA ARG A 121 0.57 8.09 -18.64
C ARG A 121 1.36 7.28 -17.60
N CYS A 122 0.95 6.04 -17.33
CA CYS A 122 1.56 5.21 -16.30
C CYS A 122 2.93 4.70 -16.75
N MET A 123 3.99 4.99 -16.00
CA MET A 123 5.36 4.51 -16.31
C MET A 123 5.50 2.97 -16.35
N LEU A 124 4.55 2.25 -15.75
CA LEU A 124 4.55 0.79 -15.77
C LEU A 124 3.78 0.19 -16.97
N LYS A 125 3.11 1.01 -17.79
CA LYS A 125 2.19 0.59 -18.85
C LYS A 125 2.77 -0.52 -19.74
N ASP A 126 3.96 -0.31 -20.29
CA ASP A 126 4.53 -1.21 -21.31
C ASP A 126 4.89 -2.59 -20.77
N SER A 127 5.03 -2.74 -19.45
CA SER A 127 5.26 -4.03 -18.80
C SER A 127 4.02 -4.56 -18.05
N CYS A 128 2.89 -3.85 -18.11
CA CYS A 128 1.69 -4.20 -17.36
C CYS A 128 0.76 -5.06 -18.23
N GLY A 129 0.62 -6.34 -17.87
CA GLY A 129 -0.33 -7.26 -18.53
C GLY A 129 -1.82 -6.88 -18.40
N TYR A 130 -2.11 -5.80 -17.67
CA TYR A 130 -3.44 -5.26 -17.43
C TYR A 130 -3.57 -3.79 -17.87
N ALA A 131 -2.66 -3.28 -18.69
CA ALA A 131 -2.75 -1.92 -19.23
C ALA A 131 -4.12 -1.68 -19.91
N ASN A 132 -4.77 -0.56 -19.58
CA ASN A 132 -6.10 -0.16 -20.07
C ASN A 132 -7.26 -1.13 -19.79
N LYS A 133 -7.01 -2.31 -19.20
CA LYS A 133 -8.07 -3.24 -18.82
C LYS A 133 -8.79 -2.71 -17.59
N SER A 134 -10.12 -2.61 -17.68
CA SER A 134 -10.97 -2.37 -16.53
C SER A 134 -11.12 -3.66 -15.71
N VAL A 135 -11.37 -3.50 -14.41
CA VAL A 135 -11.64 -4.62 -13.49
C VAL A 135 -13.17 -4.81 -13.47
N TRP A 136 -13.68 -5.73 -14.28
CA TRP A 136 -15.10 -6.08 -14.33
C TRP A 136 -15.47 -7.09 -13.22
N GLY A 137 -16.72 -7.04 -12.74
CA GLY A 137 -17.32 -8.11 -11.92
C GLY A 137 -17.03 -8.13 -10.41
N ILE A 138 -16.24 -7.20 -9.87
CA ILE A 138 -15.98 -7.10 -8.42
C ILE A 138 -16.65 -5.83 -7.92
N GLY A 139 -17.52 -5.95 -6.90
CA GLY A 139 -18.34 -4.85 -6.35
C GLY A 139 -17.49 -3.62 -6.04
N THR A 140 -17.79 -2.50 -6.69
CA THR A 140 -16.84 -1.38 -6.84
C THR A 140 -17.44 0.00 -6.61
N ASN A 141 -18.58 0.07 -5.93
CA ASN A 141 -19.14 1.35 -5.49
C ASN A 141 -18.60 1.78 -4.11
N ASN A 142 -17.95 0.87 -3.38
CA ASN A 142 -17.46 1.13 -2.02
C ASN A 142 -15.94 1.27 -2.02
N LEU A 143 -15.44 2.18 -1.19
CA LEU A 143 -14.02 2.34 -0.91
C LEU A 143 -13.55 1.21 0.00
N LEU A 144 -12.73 0.29 -0.51
CA LEU A 144 -12.18 -0.82 0.27
C LEU A 144 -10.83 -0.44 0.91
N LEU A 145 -10.72 -0.55 2.24
CA LEU A 145 -9.49 -0.22 2.96
C LEU A 145 -8.33 -1.13 2.55
N VAL A 146 -8.59 -2.42 2.34
CA VAL A 146 -7.58 -3.35 1.81
C VAL A 146 -6.99 -2.88 0.48
N ASP A 147 -7.78 -2.23 -0.38
CA ASP A 147 -7.27 -1.70 -1.65
C ASP A 147 -6.45 -0.44 -1.44
N VAL A 148 -6.84 0.42 -0.50
CA VAL A 148 -6.04 1.57 -0.08
C VAL A 148 -4.67 1.10 0.46
N MET A 149 -4.66 0.13 1.38
CA MET A 149 -3.43 -0.44 1.95
C MET A 149 -2.54 -1.04 0.85
N LYS A 150 -3.12 -1.76 -0.10
CA LYS A 150 -2.39 -2.30 -1.27
C LYS A 150 -1.69 -1.23 -2.11
N VAL A 151 -2.22 -0.02 -2.17
CA VAL A 151 -1.60 1.06 -2.95
C VAL A 151 -0.59 1.83 -2.10
N ILE A 152 -1.00 2.32 -0.93
CA ILE A 152 -0.19 3.22 -0.11
C ILE A 152 1.05 2.52 0.45
N THR A 153 0.90 1.27 0.94
CA THR A 153 2.00 0.56 1.59
C THR A 153 3.18 0.30 0.65
N LEU A 154 2.95 0.14 -0.65
CA LEU A 154 4.05 -0.02 -1.61
C LEU A 154 4.93 1.22 -1.69
N TYR A 155 4.33 2.41 -1.70
CA TYR A 155 5.07 3.67 -1.70
C TYR A 155 5.77 3.91 -0.36
N ALA A 156 5.05 3.70 0.75
CA ALA A 156 5.58 3.92 2.10
C ALA A 156 6.78 3.01 2.43
N LEU A 157 6.83 1.81 1.85
CA LEU A 157 7.90 0.84 2.03
C LEU A 157 8.95 0.86 0.91
N ASP A 158 8.87 1.80 -0.03
CA ASP A 158 9.75 1.84 -1.22
C ASP A 158 9.81 0.49 -1.97
N LEU A 159 8.70 -0.27 -1.95
CA LEU A 159 8.54 -1.55 -2.64
C LEU A 159 8.01 -1.36 -4.08
N VAL A 160 8.42 -0.28 -4.72
CA VAL A 160 8.04 0.07 -6.09
C VAL A 160 9.10 -0.44 -7.09
N PRO A 161 8.72 -0.77 -8.35
CA PRO A 161 9.69 -1.15 -9.37
C PRO A 161 10.77 -0.07 -9.57
N ALA A 162 12.02 -0.47 -9.82
CA ALA A 162 13.15 0.46 -9.96
C ALA A 162 12.95 1.52 -11.07
N LYS A 163 12.17 1.19 -12.11
CA LYS A 163 11.80 2.11 -13.18
C LYS A 163 10.74 3.14 -12.81
N LEU A 164 10.16 3.07 -11.61
CA LEU A 164 9.12 3.99 -11.14
C LEU A 164 9.75 5.12 -10.32
N THR A 165 9.92 6.29 -10.93
CA THR A 165 10.34 7.50 -10.21
C THR A 165 9.16 8.15 -9.50
N VAL A 166 9.01 7.93 -8.19
CA VAL A 166 7.91 8.50 -7.41
C VAL A 166 8.23 9.93 -6.99
N PRO A 167 7.46 10.95 -7.40
CA PRO A 167 7.66 12.33 -6.98
C PRO A 167 7.44 12.50 -5.47
N ASP A 168 8.20 13.41 -4.84
CA ASP A 168 8.07 13.70 -3.41
C ASP A 168 6.66 14.15 -3.05
N GLU A 169 5.95 14.84 -3.95
CA GLU A 169 4.55 15.22 -3.77
C GLU A 169 3.61 14.02 -3.51
N ILE A 170 3.87 12.87 -4.13
CA ILE A 170 3.08 11.64 -3.90
C ILE A 170 3.43 11.04 -2.53
N ILE A 171 4.72 11.02 -2.18
CA ILE A 171 5.20 10.56 -0.87
C ILE A 171 4.64 11.46 0.25
N ASP A 172 4.64 12.76 0.04
CA ASP A 172 4.07 13.79 0.90
C ASP A 172 2.56 13.64 1.04
N THR A 173 1.84 13.34 -0.05
CA THR A 173 0.39 13.10 0.01
C THR A 173 0.07 11.92 0.92
N ILE A 174 0.92 10.90 0.92
CA ILE A 174 0.83 9.76 1.83
C ILE A 174 1.21 10.19 3.25
N ALA A 175 2.36 10.83 3.43
CA ALA A 175 2.92 11.17 4.73
C ALA A 175 2.15 12.27 5.49
N ARG A 176 1.64 13.29 4.79
CA ARG A 176 1.13 14.52 5.41
C ARG A 176 -0.23 14.37 6.10
N LYS A 177 -1.04 13.34 5.82
CA LYS A 177 -2.34 13.13 6.51
C LYS A 177 -2.82 11.67 6.68
N THR A 178 -2.05 10.63 6.31
CA THR A 178 -2.35 9.28 6.86
C THR A 178 -1.98 9.16 8.34
N SER A 179 -1.23 10.13 8.87
CA SER A 179 -0.89 10.35 10.29
C SER A 179 -2.10 10.52 11.20
N ILE A 180 -3.24 10.95 10.67
CA ILE A 180 -4.49 11.13 11.42
C ILE A 180 -5.20 9.78 11.67
N ALA A 181 -4.88 8.74 10.90
CA ALA A 181 -5.58 7.45 10.97
C ALA A 181 -4.88 6.40 11.86
N PHE A 182 -3.59 6.54 12.18
CA PHE A 182 -2.80 5.44 12.76
C PHE A 182 -2.00 5.77 14.03
N SER A 183 -2.12 6.99 14.57
CA SER A 183 -1.44 7.40 15.80
C SER A 183 -2.45 7.62 16.93
N GLY A 184 -2.48 6.70 17.89
CA GLY A 184 -3.08 6.89 19.23
C GLY A 184 -4.60 6.84 19.28
N ASP A 185 -5.14 5.70 19.73
CA ASP A 185 -6.56 5.47 20.02
C ASP A 185 -7.53 5.90 18.91
N MET A 186 -7.88 4.90 18.09
CA MET A 186 -8.66 4.92 16.85
C MET A 186 -10.11 5.49 16.96
N LYS A 187 -10.42 6.27 18.00
CA LYS A 187 -11.63 7.07 18.17
C LYS A 187 -11.38 8.58 18.39
N VAL A 188 -10.18 9.04 18.77
CA VAL A 188 -10.04 10.39 19.35
C VAL A 188 -9.52 11.46 18.39
N VAL A 189 -8.71 11.13 17.37
CA VAL A 189 -8.10 12.17 16.52
C VAL A 189 -9.05 12.68 15.41
N LEU A 190 -10.08 11.91 15.04
CA LEU A 190 -11.07 12.33 14.03
C LEU A 190 -12.09 13.35 14.57
N TYR A 191 -12.20 13.53 15.89
CA TYR A 191 -13.16 14.45 16.49
C TYR A 191 -12.68 15.91 16.61
N ARG A 192 -11.39 16.20 16.36
CA ARG A 192 -10.83 17.55 16.56
C ARG A 192 -10.59 18.39 15.31
N GLU A 193 -10.69 17.84 14.10
CA GLU A 193 -10.60 18.63 12.85
C GLU A 193 -11.95 18.75 12.09
N ALA A 194 -13.06 18.26 12.67
CA ALA A 194 -14.41 18.47 12.12
C ALA A 194 -15.18 19.64 12.78
N HIS A 195 -14.59 20.27 13.80
CA HIS A 195 -15.13 21.44 14.50
C HIS A 195 -14.01 22.42 14.87
N VAL A 196 -13.38 23.02 13.86
CA VAL A 196 -12.84 24.40 13.90
C VAL A 196 -13.12 25.02 12.54
#